data_AF-A0A7R9QP53-F1
#
_entry.id   AF-A0A7R9QP53-F1
#
_cell.length_a   1.000
_cell.length_b   1.000
_cell.length_c   1.000
_cell.angle_alpha   90.00
_cell.angle_beta   90.00
_cell.angle_gamma   90.00
#
_symmetry.space_group_name_H-M   'P 1'
#
loop_
_entity.id
_entity.type
_entity.pdbx_description
1 polymer ?
#
loop_
_entity_poly.entity_id
_entity_poly.type
_entity_poly.pdbx_seq_one_letter_code
_entity_poly.pdbx_strand_id
1 'polypeptide(L)'
;MYHLQHRCILKPEAIQTPGVPKIRLNNGYEIPVLGFGTWQSEGQKLIDAIKDGLRQGFRHIDTSWFFHNEREIAQALGEAYAEGLVTREDIFLVYKVWPKNSNFKRTQNVIKNALKELNTTYLDFVSIHWPLKNNTDIYRALEWAYDEGMARAIGVSNFKPSEIQELMTTTRIKPSINHIRIHPGLNQDETVDWCLGNGIAVGGWSPLGTGSLVKDPTLVGIGERYNKSAAQVMIRWQIQRGLIVIPKSTKLQRIVENFNLIDAIKDGLRQGFRHIDTSWFFHNEREIAQALGEAYAEGLVTREDIFLVYKVWPKNSNFKRTQNVIKNALKELNTTYLDFVSIHWPLKNNTDIYRALEWAYDEGMARAIGVSNFKPSEIQELMTTTRIKPSINHIRIHPGLNQDETVDWCLGNGIAVGGWSPLGTGSLVKDPTLVGIGERYNKSAAQVMIRWQIQRGLIVIPKSTKLQRIVENFNVFDFELREEDMKAIHDMPQITLIDFWG
;
A
#
# COMPACT_ATOMS: atom_id res chain seq x y z
N MET A 1 -22.60 -22.43 -12.83
CA MET A 1 -21.16 -22.21 -13.11
C MET A 1 -20.91 -21.41 -14.40
N TYR A 2 -21.64 -21.63 -15.50
CA TYR A 2 -21.48 -20.87 -16.76
C TYR A 2 -21.82 -19.36 -16.69
N HIS A 3 -22.71 -18.93 -15.78
CA HIS A 3 -23.12 -17.51 -15.68
C HIS A 3 -22.07 -16.55 -15.06
N LEU A 4 -21.02 -17.07 -14.40
CA LEU A 4 -20.03 -16.23 -13.71
C LEU A 4 -18.86 -15.80 -14.63
N GLN A 5 -18.53 -16.57 -15.67
CA GLN A 5 -17.41 -16.25 -16.57
C GLN A 5 -17.68 -15.02 -17.47
N HIS A 6 -18.94 -14.75 -17.83
CA HIS A 6 -19.30 -13.63 -18.70
C HIS A 6 -19.40 -12.26 -18.00
N ARG A 7 -19.24 -12.22 -16.66
CA ARG A 7 -19.38 -10.99 -15.85
C ARG A 7 -18.06 -10.42 -15.34
N CYS A 8 -16.95 -11.08 -15.64
CA CYS A 8 -15.63 -10.61 -15.20
C CYS A 8 -15.26 -9.33 -15.95
N ILE A 9 -15.38 -8.19 -15.26
CA ILE A 9 -14.96 -6.86 -15.73
C ILE A 9 -13.44 -6.75 -15.95
N LEU A 10 -12.68 -7.69 -15.38
CA LEU A 10 -11.24 -7.80 -15.58
C LEU A 10 -10.97 -8.81 -16.68
N LYS A 11 -11.08 -8.35 -17.92
CA LYS A 11 -10.48 -9.06 -19.07
C LYS A 11 -8.95 -9.05 -18.92
N PRO A 12 -8.22 -10.03 -19.48
CA PRO A 12 -6.77 -10.08 -19.41
C PRO A 12 -6.08 -8.76 -19.79
N GLU A 13 -6.65 -8.02 -20.75
CA GLU A 13 -6.13 -6.72 -21.18
C GLU A 13 -6.20 -5.62 -20.10
N ALA A 14 -7.19 -5.67 -19.20
CA ALA A 14 -7.37 -4.67 -18.13
C ALA A 14 -6.39 -4.84 -16.95
N ILE A 15 -5.63 -5.94 -16.93
CA ILE A 15 -4.60 -6.23 -15.92
C ILE A 15 -3.32 -5.41 -16.20
N GLN A 16 -3.15 -4.91 -17.42
CA GLN A 16 -1.93 -4.20 -17.85
C GLN A 16 -1.99 -2.67 -17.66
N THR A 17 -3.14 -2.11 -17.25
CA THR A 17 -3.31 -0.66 -17.08
C THR A 17 -2.99 -0.24 -15.64
N PRO A 18 -2.15 0.78 -15.39
CA PRO A 18 -1.87 1.25 -14.04
C PRO A 18 -3.12 1.80 -13.35
N GLY A 19 -3.42 1.32 -12.14
CA GLY A 19 -4.48 1.85 -11.27
C GLY A 19 -5.67 0.90 -11.03
N VAL A 20 -6.61 1.33 -10.18
CA VAL A 20 -7.82 0.55 -9.88
C VAL A 20 -8.72 0.52 -11.11
N PRO A 21 -9.13 -0.67 -11.61
CA PRO A 21 -10.04 -0.80 -12.75
C PRO A 21 -11.34 -0.02 -12.54
N LYS A 22 -11.99 0.39 -13.62
CA LYS A 22 -13.25 1.16 -13.56
C LYS A 22 -14.42 0.40 -14.18
N ILE A 23 -15.62 0.68 -13.71
CA ILE A 23 -16.88 0.26 -14.34
C ILE A 23 -17.57 1.50 -14.90
N ARG A 24 -18.10 1.37 -16.12
CA ARG A 24 -18.96 2.38 -16.73
C ARG A 24 -20.40 2.23 -16.23
N LEU A 25 -20.94 3.31 -15.68
CA LEU A 25 -22.32 3.45 -15.22
C LEU A 25 -23.28 3.68 -16.39
N ASN A 26 -24.58 3.53 -16.15
CA ASN A 26 -25.61 3.71 -17.19
C ASN A 26 -25.75 5.13 -17.76
N ASN A 27 -25.20 6.14 -17.08
CA ASN A 27 -25.11 7.51 -17.55
C ASN A 27 -23.76 7.83 -18.21
N GLY A 28 -22.90 6.83 -18.41
CA GLY A 28 -21.63 6.94 -19.11
C GLY A 28 -20.41 7.31 -18.25
N TYR A 29 -20.61 7.72 -16.99
CA TYR A 29 -19.54 7.98 -16.03
C TYR A 29 -18.83 6.69 -15.59
N GLU A 30 -17.59 6.81 -15.13
CA GLU A 30 -16.80 5.67 -14.68
C GLU A 30 -16.51 5.75 -13.18
N ILE A 31 -16.63 4.62 -12.48
CA ILE A 31 -16.32 4.49 -11.06
C ILE A 31 -15.19 3.48 -10.84
N PRO A 32 -14.18 3.78 -9.99
CA PRO A 32 -13.20 2.78 -9.56
C PRO A 32 -13.87 1.63 -8.80
N VAL A 33 -13.57 0.39 -9.20
CA VAL A 33 -14.18 -0.83 -8.66
C VAL A 33 -13.81 -1.11 -7.21
N LEU A 34 -12.77 -0.45 -6.68
CA LEU A 34 -12.34 -0.59 -5.31
C LEU A 34 -12.32 0.81 -4.66
N GLY A 35 -13.13 0.98 -3.62
CA GLY A 35 -13.28 2.22 -2.88
C GLY A 35 -12.85 2.12 -1.42
N PHE A 36 -12.80 3.27 -0.76
CA PHE A 36 -12.48 3.43 0.65
C PHE A 36 -13.74 3.80 1.43
N GLY A 37 -14.26 2.89 2.27
CA GLY A 37 -15.44 3.15 3.11
C GLY A 37 -15.06 3.81 4.44
N THR A 38 -15.67 4.94 4.76
CA THR A 38 -15.30 5.76 5.94
C THR A 38 -16.16 5.50 7.19
N TRP A 39 -17.13 4.58 7.14
CA TRP A 39 -18.03 4.29 8.26
C TRP A 39 -17.27 3.94 9.56
N GLN A 40 -17.63 4.59 10.68
CA GLN A 40 -16.97 4.47 12.00
C GLN A 40 -15.46 4.81 11.98
N SER A 41 -15.06 5.75 11.12
CA SER A 41 -13.71 6.30 11.10
C SER A 41 -13.82 7.81 11.30
N GLU A 42 -12.94 8.38 12.12
CA GLU A 42 -13.00 9.78 12.56
C GLU A 42 -11.59 10.30 12.94
N GLY A 43 -11.45 11.62 13.03
CA GLY A 43 -10.24 12.29 13.46
C GLY A 43 -9.01 12.03 12.57
N GLN A 44 -7.82 12.24 13.13
CA GLN A 44 -6.55 12.16 12.40
C GLN A 44 -6.34 10.79 11.71
N LYS A 45 -6.81 9.70 12.33
CA LYS A 45 -6.69 8.36 11.74
C LYS A 45 -7.43 8.22 10.41
N LEU A 46 -8.56 8.90 10.24
CA LEU A 46 -9.28 8.92 8.97
C LEU A 46 -8.51 9.75 7.95
N ILE A 47 -8.00 10.92 8.35
CA ILE A 47 -7.22 11.81 7.47
C ILE A 47 -6.00 11.07 6.92
N ASP A 48 -5.21 10.47 7.80
CA ASP A 48 -4.01 9.71 7.44
C ASP A 48 -4.37 8.54 6.50
N ALA A 49 -5.43 7.77 6.84
CA ALA A 49 -5.84 6.63 6.03
C ALA A 49 -6.32 7.02 4.63
N ILE A 50 -7.00 8.17 4.48
CA ILE A 50 -7.37 8.71 3.16
C ILE A 50 -6.11 9.09 2.39
N LYS A 51 -5.21 9.91 2.98
CA LYS A 51 -3.98 10.36 2.32
C LYS A 51 -3.11 9.18 1.88
N ASP A 52 -2.96 8.18 2.73
CA ASP A 52 -2.22 6.96 2.40
C ASP A 52 -2.91 6.16 1.29
N GLY A 53 -4.24 6.03 1.33
CA GLY A 53 -5.00 5.45 0.23
C GLY A 53 -4.75 6.16 -1.11
N LEU A 54 -4.76 7.48 -1.12
CA LEU A 54 -4.51 8.30 -2.32
C LEU A 54 -3.09 8.09 -2.87
N ARG A 55 -2.07 8.02 -1.98
CA ARG A 55 -0.69 7.70 -2.35
C ARG A 55 -0.54 6.31 -2.97
N GLN A 56 -1.41 5.38 -2.59
CA GLN A 56 -1.46 4.01 -3.13
C GLN A 56 -2.38 3.86 -4.35
N GLY A 57 -2.95 4.95 -4.86
CA GLY A 57 -3.76 4.93 -6.09
C GLY A 57 -5.27 4.78 -5.89
N PHE A 58 -5.77 4.81 -4.66
CA PHE A 58 -7.21 4.90 -4.43
C PHE A 58 -7.75 6.23 -4.93
N ARG A 59 -8.92 6.17 -5.55
CA ARG A 59 -9.62 7.34 -6.08
C ARG A 59 -11.08 7.40 -5.68
N HIS A 60 -11.63 6.34 -5.10
CA HIS A 60 -13.04 6.26 -4.71
C HIS A 60 -13.16 6.32 -3.19
N ILE A 61 -13.86 7.35 -2.68
CA ILE A 61 -14.12 7.56 -1.25
C ILE A 61 -15.63 7.51 -1.00
N ASP A 62 -16.04 6.70 -0.03
CA ASP A 62 -17.43 6.44 0.30
C ASP A 62 -17.79 6.96 1.70
N THR A 63 -18.67 7.96 1.74
CA THR A 63 -19.20 8.53 2.98
C THR A 63 -20.73 8.68 2.97
N SER A 64 -21.29 9.29 4.00
CA SER A 64 -22.73 9.44 4.25
C SER A 64 -23.00 10.52 5.29
N TRP A 65 -24.17 11.16 5.20
CA TRP A 65 -24.68 12.07 6.22
C TRP A 65 -24.64 11.51 7.64
N PHE A 66 -24.89 10.21 7.79
CA PHE A 66 -24.88 9.53 9.09
C PHE A 66 -23.48 9.35 9.71
N PHE A 67 -22.40 9.54 8.95
CA PHE A 67 -21.05 9.24 9.42
C PHE A 67 -20.40 10.42 10.15
N HIS A 68 -20.88 11.64 9.91
CA HIS A 68 -20.41 12.87 10.57
C HIS A 68 -18.90 13.10 10.45
N ASN A 69 -18.30 12.71 9.32
CA ASN A 69 -16.87 12.79 9.06
C ASN A 69 -16.53 13.55 7.77
N GLU A 70 -17.46 14.37 7.28
CA GLU A 70 -17.29 15.19 6.08
C GLU A 70 -16.09 16.15 6.18
N ARG A 71 -15.88 16.75 7.36
CA ARG A 71 -14.80 17.73 7.58
C ARG A 71 -13.42 17.08 7.51
N GLU A 72 -13.26 15.89 8.10
CA GLU A 72 -12.02 15.14 8.03
C GLU A 72 -11.71 14.71 6.58
N ILE A 73 -12.73 14.33 5.81
CA ILE A 73 -12.56 14.02 4.38
C ILE A 73 -12.14 15.29 3.62
N ALA A 74 -12.78 16.43 3.89
CA ALA A 74 -12.44 17.71 3.27
C ALA A 74 -10.99 18.12 3.58
N GLN A 75 -10.57 17.96 4.84
CA GLN A 75 -9.20 18.24 5.26
C GLN A 75 -8.22 17.32 4.54
N ALA A 76 -8.45 16.00 4.54
CA ALA A 76 -7.55 15.04 3.90
C ALA A 76 -7.39 15.30 2.40
N LEU A 77 -8.50 15.61 1.72
CA LEU A 77 -8.50 15.95 0.30
C LEU A 77 -7.81 17.30 0.06
N GLY A 78 -8.09 18.32 0.87
CA GLY A 78 -7.44 19.63 0.78
C GLY A 78 -5.92 19.55 0.94
N GLU A 79 -5.45 18.78 1.91
CA GLU A 79 -4.02 18.50 2.10
C GLU A 79 -3.43 17.74 0.90
N ALA A 80 -4.12 16.71 0.39
CA ALA A 80 -3.68 15.96 -0.78
C ALA A 80 -3.61 16.82 -2.06
N TYR A 81 -4.55 17.75 -2.23
CA TYR A 81 -4.54 18.71 -3.34
C TYR A 81 -3.37 19.70 -3.22
N ALA A 82 -3.12 20.23 -2.02
CA ALA A 82 -2.01 21.12 -1.74
C ALA A 82 -0.64 20.43 -1.93
N GLU A 83 -0.55 19.14 -1.60
CA GLU A 83 0.62 18.29 -1.85
C GLU A 83 0.81 17.94 -3.34
N GLY A 84 -0.15 18.27 -4.22
CA GLY A 84 -0.13 17.88 -5.64
C GLY A 84 -0.27 16.37 -5.85
N LEU A 85 -0.83 15.65 -4.88
CA LEU A 85 -0.97 14.20 -4.92
C LEU A 85 -2.05 13.74 -5.91
N VAL A 86 -3.13 14.51 -5.98
CA VAL A 86 -4.33 14.31 -6.80
C VAL A 86 -5.00 15.65 -7.07
N THR A 87 -5.90 15.68 -8.04
CA THR A 87 -6.85 16.77 -8.29
C THR A 87 -8.26 16.36 -7.87
N ARG A 88 -9.23 17.29 -7.81
CA ARG A 88 -10.62 16.95 -7.47
C ARG A 88 -11.21 16.00 -8.52
N GLU A 89 -10.83 16.17 -9.77
CA GLU A 89 -11.27 15.38 -10.93
C GLU A 89 -10.78 13.94 -10.88
N ASP A 90 -9.68 13.68 -10.16
CA ASP A 90 -9.19 12.33 -9.92
C ASP A 90 -10.07 11.55 -8.92
N ILE A 91 -10.86 12.24 -8.10
CA ILE A 91 -11.60 11.64 -6.97
C ILE A 91 -13.04 11.34 -7.36
N PHE A 92 -13.48 10.12 -7.06
CA PHE A 92 -14.87 9.69 -7.08
C PHE A 92 -15.44 9.71 -5.65
N LEU A 93 -16.15 10.79 -5.30
CA LEU A 93 -16.69 11.01 -3.97
C LEU A 93 -18.17 10.62 -3.89
N VAL A 94 -18.47 9.60 -3.09
CA VAL A 94 -19.82 9.10 -2.83
C VAL A 94 -20.39 9.71 -1.54
N TYR A 95 -21.64 10.17 -1.61
CA TYR A 95 -22.39 10.64 -0.44
C TYR A 95 -23.78 9.98 -0.37
N LYS A 96 -24.23 9.65 0.86
CA LYS A 96 -25.56 9.04 1.06
C LYS A 96 -26.44 9.91 1.96
N VAL A 97 -27.66 10.16 1.49
CA VAL A 97 -28.70 10.88 2.24
C VAL A 97 -29.40 9.92 3.19
N TRP A 98 -29.36 10.24 4.48
CA TRP A 98 -30.07 9.45 5.48
C TRP A 98 -31.59 9.63 5.36
N PRO A 99 -32.41 8.57 5.43
CA PRO A 99 -33.82 8.68 5.04
C PRO A 99 -34.69 9.46 6.02
N LYS A 100 -34.20 9.78 7.23
CA LYS A 100 -34.90 10.71 8.16
C LYS A 100 -35.08 12.10 7.52
N ASN A 101 -34.30 12.42 6.50
CA ASN A 101 -34.41 13.64 5.70
C ASN A 101 -35.48 13.48 4.58
N SER A 102 -36.64 12.93 4.94
CA SER A 102 -37.61 12.28 4.05
C SER A 102 -38.46 13.19 3.15
N ASN A 103 -38.07 14.44 2.89
CA ASN A 103 -38.77 15.26 1.91
C ASN A 103 -37.80 16.01 1.02
N PHE A 104 -38.32 16.47 -0.13
CA PHE A 104 -37.56 17.13 -1.17
C PHE A 104 -36.68 18.26 -0.61
N LYS A 105 -37.29 19.23 0.11
CA LYS A 105 -36.59 20.41 0.61
C LYS A 105 -35.51 20.09 1.64
N ARG A 106 -35.77 19.14 2.55
CA ARG A 106 -34.78 18.68 3.53
C ARG A 106 -33.61 17.98 2.84
N THR A 107 -33.90 17.17 1.82
CA THR A 107 -32.86 16.50 1.04
C THR A 107 -31.98 17.50 0.29
N GLN A 108 -32.57 18.54 -0.32
CA GLN A 108 -31.78 19.63 -0.93
C GLN A 108 -30.83 20.28 0.07
N ASN A 109 -31.31 20.57 1.28
CA ASN A 109 -30.47 21.17 2.34
C ASN A 109 -29.35 20.24 2.78
N VAL A 110 -29.60 18.93 2.88
CA VAL A 110 -28.58 17.92 3.20
C VAL A 110 -27.48 17.91 2.14
N ILE A 111 -27.84 17.91 0.85
CA ILE A 111 -26.87 17.91 -0.25
C ILE A 111 -26.05 19.20 -0.25
N LYS A 112 -26.70 20.36 -0.11
CA LYS A 112 -25.99 21.65 -0.01
C LYS A 112 -25.04 21.71 1.18
N ASN A 113 -25.45 21.17 2.32
CA ASN A 113 -24.58 21.11 3.49
C ASN A 113 -23.42 20.13 3.28
N ALA A 114 -23.65 18.99 2.65
CA ALA A 114 -22.60 18.03 2.32
C ALA A 114 -21.51 18.67 1.43
N LEU A 115 -21.91 19.38 0.37
CA LEU A 115 -20.98 20.10 -0.51
C LEU A 115 -20.14 21.14 0.27
N LYS A 116 -20.79 21.88 1.17
CA LYS A 116 -20.11 22.86 2.04
C LYS A 116 -19.10 22.18 2.98
N GLU A 117 -19.53 21.14 3.69
CA GLU A 117 -18.69 20.46 4.69
C GLU A 117 -17.56 19.64 4.06
N LEU A 118 -17.79 19.06 2.88
CA LEU A 118 -16.77 18.37 2.08
C LEU A 118 -15.87 19.35 1.29
N ASN A 119 -16.16 20.65 1.36
CA ASN A 119 -15.47 21.72 0.62
C ASN A 119 -15.32 21.42 -0.89
N THR A 120 -16.44 21.07 -1.54
CA THR A 120 -16.45 20.77 -2.98
C THR A 120 -17.73 21.28 -3.65
N THR A 121 -17.68 21.51 -4.96
CA THR A 121 -18.81 22.01 -5.75
C THR A 121 -19.70 20.91 -6.31
N TYR A 122 -19.22 19.67 -6.35
CA TYR A 122 -19.98 18.52 -6.84
C TYR A 122 -19.62 17.21 -6.12
N LEU A 123 -20.54 16.26 -6.16
CA LEU A 123 -20.37 14.87 -5.74
C LEU A 123 -20.42 13.96 -6.97
N ASP A 124 -19.60 12.91 -6.99
CA ASP A 124 -19.57 11.99 -8.13
C ASP A 124 -20.77 11.04 -8.12
N PHE A 125 -21.23 10.68 -6.91
CA PHE A 125 -22.45 9.89 -6.75
C PHE A 125 -23.20 10.25 -5.46
N VAL A 126 -24.51 10.45 -5.58
CA VAL A 126 -25.40 10.68 -4.43
C VAL A 126 -26.49 9.62 -4.39
N SER A 127 -26.74 9.03 -3.22
CA SER A 127 -27.80 8.02 -3.09
C SER A 127 -28.67 8.16 -1.86
N ILE A 128 -29.85 7.55 -1.92
CA ILE A 128 -30.64 7.24 -0.72
C ILE A 128 -29.89 6.17 0.07
N HIS A 129 -29.69 6.35 1.38
CA HIS A 129 -28.92 5.40 2.20
C HIS A 129 -29.72 4.11 2.51
N TRP A 130 -31.02 4.22 2.78
CA TRP A 130 -31.88 3.07 3.08
C TRP A 130 -33.30 3.28 2.54
N PRO A 131 -33.99 2.25 2.05
CA PRO A 131 -35.40 2.36 1.66
C PRO A 131 -36.27 2.49 2.91
N LEU A 132 -36.78 3.69 3.20
CA LEU A 132 -37.79 3.92 4.23
C LEU A 132 -39.02 4.58 3.58
N LYS A 133 -39.68 5.51 4.27
CA LYS A 133 -40.80 6.28 3.72
C LYS A 133 -40.29 7.40 2.81
N ASN A 134 -41.13 7.81 1.85
CA ASN A 134 -40.92 8.95 0.96
C ASN A 134 -39.67 8.85 0.05
N ASN A 135 -39.29 7.63 -0.37
CA ASN A 135 -38.13 7.43 -1.25
C ASN A 135 -38.25 8.24 -2.55
N THR A 136 -39.46 8.37 -3.12
CA THR A 136 -39.73 9.19 -4.31
C THR A 136 -39.34 10.66 -4.12
N ASP A 137 -39.69 11.29 -2.99
CA ASP A 137 -39.37 12.71 -2.75
C ASP A 137 -37.87 12.92 -2.52
N ILE A 138 -37.22 11.99 -1.82
CA ILE A 138 -35.76 12.02 -1.66
C ILE A 138 -35.10 11.86 -3.03
N TYR A 139 -35.55 10.90 -3.85
CA TYR A 139 -34.96 10.64 -5.15
C TYR A 139 -35.17 11.80 -6.13
N ARG A 140 -36.34 12.44 -6.14
CA ARG A 140 -36.58 13.68 -6.91
C ARG A 140 -35.63 14.81 -6.50
N ALA A 141 -35.26 14.90 -5.23
CA ALA A 141 -34.23 15.86 -4.81
C ALA A 141 -32.82 15.44 -5.26
N LEU A 142 -32.55 14.14 -5.47
CA LEU A 142 -31.32 13.70 -6.13
C LEU A 142 -31.34 14.05 -7.62
N GLU A 143 -32.49 13.92 -8.31
CA GLU A 143 -32.66 14.36 -9.70
C GLU A 143 -32.42 15.86 -9.84
N TRP A 144 -32.96 16.66 -8.92
CA TRP A 144 -32.65 18.08 -8.84
C TRP A 144 -31.14 18.32 -8.67
N ALA A 145 -30.46 17.62 -7.77
CA ALA A 145 -29.01 17.76 -7.59
C ALA A 145 -28.23 17.35 -8.84
N TYR A 146 -28.71 16.36 -9.59
CA TYR A 146 -28.15 15.97 -10.88
C TYR A 146 -28.31 17.07 -11.92
N ASP A 147 -29.50 17.65 -12.05
CA ASP A 147 -29.80 18.72 -13.02
C ASP A 147 -29.00 20.00 -12.73
N GLU A 148 -28.76 20.31 -11.46
CA GLU A 148 -27.94 21.45 -11.03
C GLU A 148 -26.42 21.21 -11.13
N GLY A 149 -25.99 20.02 -11.58
CA GLY A 149 -24.57 19.65 -11.65
C GLY A 149 -23.90 19.40 -10.29
N MET A 150 -24.68 19.36 -9.21
CA MET A 150 -24.20 19.03 -7.85
C MET A 150 -23.90 17.53 -7.68
N ALA A 151 -24.49 16.68 -8.51
CA ALA A 151 -24.25 15.23 -8.54
C ALA A 151 -24.01 14.74 -9.98
N ARG A 152 -22.92 14.01 -10.23
CA ARG A 152 -22.65 13.42 -11.57
C ARG A 152 -23.43 12.14 -11.84
N ALA A 153 -23.75 11.39 -10.80
CA ALA A 153 -24.58 10.19 -10.85
C ALA A 153 -25.45 10.11 -9.59
N ILE A 154 -26.60 9.44 -9.70
CA ILE A 154 -27.53 9.29 -8.57
C ILE A 154 -28.06 7.87 -8.47
N GLY A 155 -28.40 7.43 -7.26
CA GLY A 155 -28.85 6.05 -7.08
C GLY A 155 -29.38 5.75 -5.69
N VAL A 156 -29.23 4.49 -5.30
CA VAL A 156 -29.86 3.95 -4.09
C VAL A 156 -28.88 3.07 -3.31
N SER A 157 -29.25 2.75 -2.07
CA SER A 157 -28.51 1.82 -1.21
C SER A 157 -29.51 1.00 -0.41
N ASN A 158 -29.28 -0.31 -0.37
CA ASN A 158 -30.04 -1.32 0.34
C ASN A 158 -31.46 -1.56 -0.21
N PHE A 159 -31.73 -1.20 -1.46
CA PHE A 159 -33.02 -1.42 -2.10
C PHE A 159 -33.10 -2.83 -2.69
N LYS A 160 -34.28 -3.45 -2.57
CA LYS A 160 -34.66 -4.67 -3.28
C LYS A 160 -35.07 -4.36 -4.73
N PRO A 161 -35.01 -5.35 -5.64
CA PRO A 161 -35.51 -5.20 -7.01
C PRO A 161 -36.89 -4.54 -7.14
N SER A 162 -37.86 -5.01 -6.35
CA SER A 162 -39.24 -4.48 -6.36
C SER A 162 -39.31 -3.01 -5.94
N GLU A 163 -38.50 -2.59 -4.97
CA GLU A 163 -38.47 -1.21 -4.46
C GLU A 163 -37.83 -0.26 -5.49
N ILE A 164 -36.81 -0.73 -6.21
CA ILE A 164 -36.20 0.04 -7.32
C ILE A 164 -37.20 0.16 -8.46
N GLN A 165 -37.90 -0.93 -8.80
CA GLN A 165 -38.92 -0.93 -9.84
C GLN A 165 -40.05 0.05 -9.52
N GLU A 166 -40.57 0.03 -8.30
CA GLU A 166 -41.58 0.97 -7.82
C GLU A 166 -41.07 2.42 -7.90
N LEU A 167 -39.85 2.69 -7.41
CA LEU A 167 -39.25 4.01 -7.47
C LEU A 167 -39.21 4.55 -8.90
N MET A 168 -38.73 3.74 -9.85
CA MET A 168 -38.63 4.09 -11.28
C MET A 168 -39.98 4.38 -11.95
N THR A 169 -41.13 3.99 -11.35
CA THR A 169 -42.45 4.40 -11.88
C THR A 169 -42.80 5.85 -11.60
N THR A 170 -42.09 6.49 -10.66
CA THR A 170 -42.39 7.84 -10.15
C THR A 170 -41.27 8.86 -10.32
N THR A 171 -40.14 8.42 -10.90
CA THR A 171 -38.91 9.20 -11.08
C THR A 171 -38.44 9.14 -12.54
N ARG A 172 -37.72 10.17 -12.99
CA ARG A 172 -37.22 10.35 -14.36
C ARG A 172 -35.88 9.66 -14.61
N ILE A 173 -34.94 9.75 -13.68
CA ILE A 173 -33.56 9.24 -13.84
C ILE A 173 -33.49 7.84 -13.25
N LYS A 174 -32.92 6.90 -14.02
CA LYS A 174 -32.67 5.53 -13.55
C LYS A 174 -31.51 5.52 -12.54
N PRO A 175 -31.62 4.82 -11.40
CA PRO A 175 -30.49 4.65 -10.48
C PRO A 175 -29.25 4.11 -11.18
N SER A 176 -28.10 4.77 -11.00
CA SER A 176 -26.83 4.32 -11.58
C SER A 176 -26.17 3.21 -10.76
N ILE A 177 -26.32 3.23 -9.44
CA ILE A 177 -25.74 2.25 -8.51
C ILE A 177 -26.77 1.88 -7.44
N ASN A 178 -26.81 0.60 -7.05
CA ASN A 178 -27.42 0.11 -5.81
C ASN A 178 -26.30 -0.41 -4.87
N HIS A 179 -26.05 0.29 -3.76
CA HIS A 179 -25.11 -0.18 -2.75
C HIS A 179 -25.77 -1.17 -1.78
N ILE A 180 -25.29 -2.40 -1.67
CA ILE A 180 -25.88 -3.44 -0.81
C ILE A 180 -24.82 -4.15 0.04
N ARG A 181 -25.24 -4.75 1.15
CA ARG A 181 -24.36 -5.62 1.95
C ARG A 181 -24.04 -6.87 1.14
N ILE A 182 -22.78 -7.15 0.89
CA ILE A 182 -22.43 -8.35 0.13
C ILE A 182 -21.09 -8.91 0.57
N HIS A 183 -21.04 -10.22 0.72
CA HIS A 183 -19.84 -11.00 1.07
C HIS A 183 -20.14 -12.47 0.78
N PRO A 184 -19.16 -13.40 0.82
CA PRO A 184 -19.44 -14.81 0.52
C PRO A 184 -20.54 -15.45 1.37
N GLY A 185 -20.70 -15.05 2.64
CA GLY A 185 -21.82 -15.49 3.48
C GLY A 185 -23.18 -14.82 3.22
N LEU A 186 -23.25 -13.86 2.29
CA LEU A 186 -24.46 -13.13 1.89
C LEU A 186 -24.26 -12.65 0.43
N ASN A 187 -24.40 -13.58 -0.52
CA ASN A 187 -24.05 -13.35 -1.92
C ASN A 187 -25.02 -12.42 -2.68
N GLN A 188 -26.28 -12.36 -2.26
CA GLN A 188 -27.36 -11.56 -2.85
C GLN A 188 -27.52 -11.74 -4.38
N ASP A 189 -27.37 -12.96 -4.90
CA ASP A 189 -27.36 -13.22 -6.36
C ASP A 189 -28.61 -12.69 -7.07
N GLU A 190 -29.81 -12.86 -6.50
CA GLU A 190 -31.05 -12.34 -7.08
C GLU A 190 -31.02 -10.81 -7.29
N THR A 191 -30.68 -10.06 -6.24
CA THR A 191 -30.57 -8.59 -6.30
C THR A 191 -29.47 -8.15 -7.26
N VAL A 192 -28.33 -8.84 -7.24
CA VAL A 192 -27.19 -8.55 -8.12
C VAL A 192 -27.58 -8.74 -9.58
N ASP A 193 -28.14 -9.89 -9.91
CA ASP A 193 -28.51 -10.26 -11.27
C ASP A 193 -29.57 -9.32 -11.83
N TRP A 194 -30.56 -8.99 -11.01
CA TRP A 194 -31.60 -8.05 -11.40
C TRP A 194 -31.03 -6.64 -11.65
N CYS A 195 -30.19 -6.12 -10.75
CA CYS A 195 -29.58 -4.80 -10.92
C CYS A 195 -28.73 -4.74 -12.19
N LEU A 196 -27.80 -5.70 -12.35
CA LEU A 196 -26.92 -5.74 -13.52
C LEU A 196 -27.69 -5.92 -14.83
N GLY A 197 -28.71 -6.79 -14.85
CA GLY A 197 -29.60 -6.98 -16.00
C GLY A 197 -30.41 -5.73 -16.37
N ASN A 198 -30.62 -4.83 -15.41
CA ASN A 198 -31.26 -3.54 -15.62
C ASN A 198 -30.26 -2.39 -15.86
N GLY A 199 -28.96 -2.67 -16.02
CA GLY A 199 -27.94 -1.64 -16.20
C GLY A 199 -27.73 -0.78 -14.95
N ILE A 200 -27.97 -1.33 -13.77
CA ILE A 200 -27.71 -0.69 -12.47
C ILE A 200 -26.48 -1.37 -11.89
N ALA A 201 -25.40 -0.61 -11.71
CA ALA A 201 -24.20 -1.15 -11.09
C ALA A 201 -24.46 -1.52 -9.63
N VAL A 202 -23.70 -2.47 -9.09
CA VAL A 202 -23.86 -2.92 -7.70
C VAL A 202 -22.58 -2.66 -6.94
N GLY A 203 -22.71 -1.98 -5.80
CA GLY A 203 -21.59 -1.73 -4.89
C GLY A 203 -21.74 -2.44 -3.57
N GLY A 204 -20.71 -3.19 -3.18
CA GLY A 204 -20.67 -4.03 -2.00
C GLY A 204 -20.08 -3.32 -0.79
N TRP A 205 -20.90 -3.08 0.24
CA TRP A 205 -20.42 -2.66 1.56
C TRP A 205 -20.28 -3.85 2.51
N SER A 206 -19.41 -3.71 3.51
CA SER A 206 -18.93 -4.80 4.38
C SER A 206 -18.49 -6.05 3.59
N PRO A 207 -17.57 -5.90 2.62
CA PRO A 207 -17.15 -7.00 1.73
C PRO A 207 -16.50 -8.18 2.43
N LEU A 208 -16.02 -7.97 3.66
CA LEU A 208 -15.42 -8.99 4.52
C LEU A 208 -16.41 -9.59 5.54
N GLY A 209 -17.68 -9.15 5.51
CA GLY A 209 -18.74 -9.51 6.46
C GLY A 209 -18.36 -9.34 7.92
N THR A 210 -18.69 -10.32 8.76
CA THR A 210 -18.17 -10.41 10.13
C THR A 210 -16.74 -10.93 10.05
N GLY A 211 -15.78 -10.35 10.78
CA GLY A 211 -14.36 -10.74 10.72
C GLY A 211 -14.02 -12.21 11.03
N SER A 212 -15.02 -13.06 11.27
CA SER A 212 -14.94 -14.52 11.28
C SER A 212 -14.83 -15.14 9.88
N LEU A 213 -15.42 -14.53 8.84
CA LEU A 213 -15.42 -15.10 7.48
C LEU A 213 -14.02 -15.23 6.89
N VAL A 214 -13.08 -14.35 7.24
CA VAL A 214 -11.69 -14.46 6.79
C VAL A 214 -10.96 -15.71 7.33
N LYS A 215 -11.59 -16.44 8.27
CA LYS A 215 -11.08 -17.70 8.83
C LYS A 215 -11.82 -18.93 8.28
N ASP A 216 -12.77 -18.73 7.37
CA ASP A 216 -13.51 -19.84 6.76
C ASP A 216 -12.55 -20.77 6.00
N PRO A 217 -12.57 -22.10 6.24
CA PRO A 217 -11.63 -23.03 5.61
C PRO A 217 -11.68 -23.03 4.07
N THR A 218 -12.84 -22.74 3.47
CA THR A 218 -12.98 -22.65 2.02
C THR A 218 -12.26 -21.42 1.49
N LEU A 219 -12.47 -20.26 2.13
CA LEU A 219 -11.82 -19.01 1.76
C LEU A 219 -10.32 -19.05 2.02
N VAL A 220 -9.88 -19.66 3.12
CA VAL A 220 -8.47 -19.91 3.43
C VAL A 220 -7.86 -20.85 2.40
N GLY A 221 -8.48 -21.98 2.09
CA GLY A 221 -7.97 -22.93 1.10
C GLY A 221 -7.94 -22.38 -0.33
N ILE A 222 -8.89 -21.52 -0.72
CA ILE A 222 -8.77 -20.75 -1.98
C ILE A 222 -7.60 -19.79 -1.89
N GLY A 223 -7.46 -19.09 -0.77
CA GLY A 223 -6.35 -18.19 -0.51
C GLY A 223 -5.00 -18.89 -0.66
N GLU A 224 -4.83 -20.06 -0.06
CA GLU A 224 -3.62 -20.89 -0.18
C GLU A 224 -3.35 -21.29 -1.64
N ARG A 225 -4.37 -21.71 -2.40
CA ARG A 225 -4.21 -22.08 -3.82
C ARG A 225 -3.73 -20.94 -4.72
N TYR A 226 -4.15 -19.71 -4.43
CA TYR A 226 -3.77 -18.52 -5.20
C TYR A 226 -2.71 -17.66 -4.52
N ASN A 227 -2.19 -18.15 -3.40
CA ASN A 227 -1.30 -17.43 -2.51
C ASN A 227 -1.81 -15.99 -2.22
N LYS A 228 -3.01 -15.89 -1.67
CA LYS A 228 -3.65 -14.64 -1.25
C LYS A 228 -4.32 -14.86 0.11
N SER A 229 -4.50 -13.80 0.86
CA SER A 229 -5.31 -13.86 2.08
C SER A 229 -6.79 -14.15 1.74
N ALA A 230 -7.52 -14.76 2.66
CA ALA A 230 -8.96 -14.93 2.53
C ALA A 230 -9.68 -13.59 2.26
N ALA A 231 -9.22 -12.48 2.86
CA ALA A 231 -9.77 -11.15 2.60
C ALA A 231 -9.57 -10.71 1.14
N GLN A 232 -8.40 -10.94 0.55
CA GLN A 232 -8.14 -10.65 -0.86
C GLN A 232 -8.99 -11.54 -1.77
N VAL A 233 -9.17 -12.81 -1.43
CA VAL A 233 -10.07 -13.72 -2.15
C VAL A 233 -11.51 -13.18 -2.13
N MET A 234 -12.02 -12.74 -0.98
CA MET A 234 -13.36 -12.20 -0.83
C MET A 234 -13.59 -10.93 -1.68
N ILE A 235 -12.58 -10.03 -1.71
CA ILE A 235 -12.61 -8.82 -2.53
C ILE A 235 -12.56 -9.19 -4.01
N ARG A 236 -11.61 -10.06 -4.41
CA ARG A 236 -11.45 -10.50 -5.78
C ARG A 236 -12.72 -11.21 -6.30
N TRP A 237 -13.34 -12.04 -5.49
CA TRP A 237 -14.59 -12.73 -5.81
C TRP A 237 -15.72 -11.75 -6.15
N GLN A 238 -15.84 -10.64 -5.41
CA GLN A 238 -16.83 -9.60 -5.73
C GLN A 238 -16.48 -8.87 -7.03
N ILE A 239 -15.23 -8.46 -7.21
CA ILE A 239 -14.78 -7.77 -8.43
C ILE A 239 -15.00 -8.65 -9.67
N GLN A 240 -14.72 -9.96 -9.59
CA GLN A 240 -14.95 -10.90 -10.69
C GLN A 240 -16.43 -11.09 -11.03
N ARG A 241 -17.35 -10.76 -10.11
CA ARG A 241 -18.80 -10.73 -10.37
C ARG A 241 -19.26 -9.42 -11.01
N GLY A 242 -18.34 -8.50 -11.32
CA GLY A 242 -18.64 -7.19 -11.89
C GLY A 242 -19.10 -6.17 -10.85
N LEU A 243 -18.71 -6.34 -9.59
CA LEU A 243 -19.16 -5.51 -8.49
C LEU A 243 -18.11 -4.46 -8.10
N ILE A 244 -18.60 -3.31 -7.66
CA ILE A 244 -17.81 -2.31 -6.94
C ILE A 244 -17.66 -2.81 -5.49
N VAL A 245 -16.50 -2.64 -4.86
CA VAL A 245 -16.20 -3.16 -3.53
C VAL A 245 -15.68 -2.03 -2.65
N ILE A 246 -16.26 -1.87 -1.48
CA ILE A 246 -15.97 -0.74 -0.59
C ILE A 246 -15.57 -1.27 0.79
N PRO A 247 -14.33 -1.79 0.94
CA PRO A 247 -13.82 -2.21 2.24
C PRO A 247 -13.72 -1.03 3.20
N LYS A 248 -14.18 -1.24 4.45
CA LYS A 248 -13.88 -0.38 5.59
C LYS A 248 -12.53 -0.80 6.15
N SER A 249 -11.55 0.11 6.20
CA SER A 249 -10.34 -0.09 7.01
C SER A 249 -9.58 1.23 7.18
N THR A 250 -9.17 1.55 8.40
CA THR A 250 -8.13 2.57 8.66
C THR A 250 -6.72 2.06 8.31
N LYS A 251 -6.60 0.82 7.83
CA LYS A 251 -5.37 0.16 7.37
C LYS A 251 -5.60 -0.52 6.02
N LEU A 252 -6.24 0.19 5.09
CA LEU A 252 -6.51 -0.32 3.74
C LEU A 252 -5.21 -0.63 2.98
N GLN A 253 -4.10 -0.06 3.43
CA GLN A 253 -2.70 -0.43 3.12
C GLN A 253 -2.49 -1.94 2.99
N ARG A 254 -2.93 -2.76 3.96
CA ARG A 254 -2.66 -4.22 3.94
C ARG A 254 -3.24 -4.97 2.74
N ILE A 255 -4.26 -4.42 2.08
CA ILE A 255 -4.90 -5.09 0.95
C ILE A 255 -4.18 -4.74 -0.37
N VAL A 256 -3.66 -3.52 -0.53
CA VAL A 256 -3.04 -3.02 -1.77
C VAL A 256 -1.51 -3.03 -1.72
N GLU A 257 -0.89 -2.80 -0.56
CA GLU A 257 0.58 -2.93 -0.40
C GLU A 257 1.04 -4.35 -0.72
N ASN A 258 0.25 -5.37 -0.38
CA ASN A 258 0.59 -6.75 -0.69
C ASN A 258 0.56 -7.04 -2.21
N PHE A 259 -0.27 -6.35 -3.00
CA PHE A 259 -0.27 -6.51 -4.46
C PHE A 259 0.94 -5.82 -5.09
N ASN A 260 1.20 -4.56 -4.74
CA ASN A 260 2.33 -3.81 -5.31
C ASN A 260 3.70 -4.34 -4.85
N LEU A 261 3.80 -4.96 -3.67
CA LEU A 261 5.07 -5.51 -3.17
C LEU A 261 5.54 -6.73 -3.96
N ILE A 262 4.63 -7.66 -4.28
CA ILE A 262 4.99 -8.89 -5.02
C ILE A 262 5.47 -8.53 -6.42
N ASP A 263 4.71 -7.68 -7.12
CA ASP A 263 5.07 -7.24 -8.46
C ASP A 263 6.38 -6.44 -8.43
N ALA A 264 6.58 -5.55 -7.44
CA ALA A 264 7.83 -4.81 -7.29
C ALA A 264 9.04 -5.72 -7.03
N ILE A 265 8.90 -6.77 -6.22
CA ILE A 265 9.97 -7.76 -6.01
C ILE A 265 10.29 -8.45 -7.34
N LYS A 266 9.27 -8.96 -8.06
CA LYS A 266 9.47 -9.66 -9.34
C LYS A 266 10.07 -8.75 -10.41
N ASP A 267 9.63 -7.49 -10.48
CA ASP A 267 10.20 -6.48 -11.38
C ASP A 267 11.67 -6.19 -11.04
N GLY A 268 12.00 -6.10 -9.75
CA GLY A 268 13.38 -6.01 -9.28
C GLY A 268 14.22 -7.21 -9.72
N LEU A 269 13.68 -8.43 -9.54
CA LEU A 269 14.35 -9.67 -9.95
C LEU A 269 14.57 -9.74 -11.47
N ARG A 270 13.58 -9.33 -12.28
CA ARG A 270 13.69 -9.22 -13.74
C ARG A 270 14.76 -8.22 -14.17
N GLN A 271 14.85 -7.10 -13.45
CA GLN A 271 15.86 -6.08 -13.73
C GLN A 271 17.28 -6.53 -13.34
N GLY A 272 17.42 -7.44 -12.37
CA GLY A 272 18.71 -8.00 -11.95
C GLY A 272 19.01 -7.81 -10.46
N PHE A 273 18.12 -7.21 -9.67
CA PHE A 273 18.31 -7.18 -8.21
C PHE A 273 18.28 -8.60 -7.65
N ARG A 274 19.16 -8.85 -6.68
CA ARG A 274 19.25 -10.13 -5.96
C ARG A 274 19.23 -9.99 -4.44
N HIS A 275 19.37 -8.77 -3.94
CA HIS A 275 19.33 -8.45 -2.52
C HIS A 275 17.90 -8.09 -2.11
N ILE A 276 17.32 -8.84 -1.18
CA ILE A 276 16.02 -8.53 -0.58
C ILE A 276 16.20 -8.28 0.92
N ASP A 277 15.86 -7.06 1.33
CA ASP A 277 16.01 -6.59 2.70
C ASP A 277 14.68 -6.57 3.45
N THR A 278 14.55 -7.39 4.51
CA THR A 278 13.35 -7.36 5.37
C THR A 278 13.68 -7.41 6.87
N SER A 279 12.65 -7.25 7.69
CA SER A 279 12.73 -7.30 9.14
C SER A 279 11.43 -7.77 9.77
N TRP A 280 11.52 -8.27 11.00
CA TRP A 280 10.35 -8.60 11.83
C TRP A 280 9.33 -7.47 11.95
N PHE A 281 9.78 -6.21 11.85
CA PHE A 281 8.92 -5.03 11.98
C PHE A 281 8.02 -4.80 10.75
N PHE A 282 8.39 -5.35 9.59
CA PHE A 282 7.69 -5.08 8.33
C PHE A 282 6.45 -5.96 8.14
N HIS A 283 6.39 -7.13 8.80
CA HIS A 283 5.25 -8.05 8.72
C HIS A 283 4.86 -8.40 7.27
N ASN A 284 5.87 -8.63 6.41
CA ASN A 284 5.71 -8.87 4.98
C ASN A 284 6.41 -10.16 4.50
N GLU A 285 6.75 -11.05 5.43
CA GLU A 285 7.51 -12.28 5.20
C GLU A 285 6.80 -13.20 4.20
N ARG A 286 5.47 -13.32 4.31
CA ARG A 286 4.67 -14.20 3.45
C ARG A 286 4.56 -13.67 2.03
N GLU A 287 4.50 -12.35 1.87
CA GLU A 287 4.47 -11.67 0.58
C GLU A 287 5.83 -11.80 -0.13
N ILE A 288 6.94 -11.74 0.61
CA ILE A 288 8.27 -12.02 0.07
C ILE A 288 8.38 -13.50 -0.34
N ALA A 289 7.92 -14.42 0.51
CA ALA A 289 7.88 -15.86 0.21
C ALA A 289 7.09 -16.14 -1.07
N GLN A 290 5.96 -15.45 -1.22
CA GLN A 290 5.13 -15.50 -2.42
C GLN A 290 5.89 -15.04 -3.65
N ALA A 291 6.45 -13.83 -3.63
CA ALA A 291 7.13 -13.25 -4.78
C ALA A 291 8.32 -14.11 -5.23
N LEU A 292 9.09 -14.61 -4.26
CA LEU A 292 10.19 -15.53 -4.52
C LEU A 292 9.70 -16.87 -5.07
N GLY A 293 8.67 -17.48 -4.48
CA GLY A 293 8.09 -18.73 -4.98
C GLY A 293 7.58 -18.62 -6.41
N GLU A 294 6.91 -17.51 -6.75
CA GLU A 294 6.49 -17.20 -8.12
C GLU A 294 7.68 -17.03 -9.06
N ALA A 295 8.71 -16.27 -8.65
CA ALA A 295 9.91 -16.07 -9.44
C ALA A 295 10.68 -17.39 -9.69
N TYR A 296 10.73 -18.28 -8.70
CA TYR A 296 11.32 -19.62 -8.83
C TYR A 296 10.53 -20.48 -9.82
N ALA A 297 9.20 -20.47 -9.71
CA ALA A 297 8.32 -21.23 -10.61
C ALA A 297 8.37 -20.71 -12.06
N GLU A 298 8.57 -19.40 -12.25
CA GLU A 298 8.79 -18.77 -13.55
C GLU A 298 10.21 -19.03 -14.12
N GLY A 299 11.12 -19.62 -13.34
CA GLY A 299 12.52 -19.81 -13.73
C GLY A 299 13.31 -18.50 -13.83
N LEU A 300 12.84 -17.44 -13.15
CA LEU A 300 13.46 -16.12 -13.19
C LEU A 300 14.78 -16.08 -12.42
N VAL A 301 14.83 -16.80 -11.30
CA VAL A 301 15.95 -16.94 -10.35
C VAL A 301 15.81 -18.27 -9.62
N THR A 302 16.87 -18.75 -8.98
CA THR A 302 16.81 -19.82 -7.96
C THR A 302 17.00 -19.25 -6.55
N ARG A 303 16.81 -20.07 -5.52
CA ARG A 303 17.05 -19.63 -4.14
C ARG A 303 18.50 -19.19 -3.93
N GLU A 304 19.44 -19.86 -4.60
CA GLU A 304 20.88 -19.59 -4.52
C GLU A 304 21.27 -18.24 -5.15
N ASP A 305 20.45 -17.71 -6.07
CA ASP A 305 20.66 -16.39 -6.66
C ASP A 305 20.32 -15.25 -5.67
N ILE A 306 19.54 -15.52 -4.62
CA ILE A 306 18.97 -14.49 -3.74
C ILE A 306 19.80 -14.30 -2.48
N PHE A 307 20.13 -13.04 -2.18
CA PHE A 307 20.67 -12.62 -0.90
C PHE A 307 19.51 -12.09 -0.02
N LEU A 308 18.96 -12.96 0.83
CA LEU A 308 17.81 -12.65 1.68
C LEU A 308 18.24 -12.24 3.09
N VAL A 309 17.96 -10.99 3.45
CA VAL A 309 18.28 -10.40 4.75
C VAL A 309 17.05 -10.41 5.65
N TYR A 310 17.23 -10.78 6.92
CA TYR A 310 16.20 -10.64 7.95
C TYR A 310 16.73 -9.97 9.22
N LYS A 311 16.06 -8.91 9.68
CA LYS A 311 16.44 -8.21 10.92
C LYS A 311 15.51 -8.56 12.08
N VAL A 312 16.10 -8.99 13.18
CA VAL A 312 15.41 -9.26 14.45
C VAL A 312 15.18 -7.94 15.20
N TRP A 313 13.93 -7.69 15.58
CA TRP A 313 13.61 -6.54 16.42
C TRP A 313 14.07 -6.77 17.87
N PRO A 314 14.86 -5.85 18.45
CA PRO A 314 15.48 -6.05 19.76
C PRO A 314 14.52 -5.93 20.96
N LYS A 315 13.37 -5.26 20.81
CA LYS A 315 12.47 -4.97 21.95
C LYS A 315 11.90 -6.25 22.56
N ASN A 316 12.13 -6.45 23.86
CA ASN A 316 11.70 -7.61 24.64
C ASN A 316 12.30 -8.95 24.15
N SER A 317 13.37 -8.91 23.37
CA SER A 317 14.08 -10.10 22.89
C SER A 317 15.14 -10.55 23.90
N ASN A 318 15.32 -11.87 23.98
CA ASN A 318 16.38 -12.57 24.67
C ASN A 318 16.76 -13.78 23.80
N PHE A 319 17.79 -14.53 24.18
CA PHE A 319 18.27 -15.67 23.39
C PHE A 319 17.13 -16.57 22.88
N LYS A 320 16.27 -17.08 23.77
CA LYS A 320 15.19 -18.01 23.42
C LYS A 320 14.13 -17.39 22.51
N ARG A 321 13.75 -16.13 22.77
CA ARG A 321 12.77 -15.41 21.94
C ARG A 321 13.33 -15.14 20.55
N THR A 322 14.60 -14.77 20.45
CA THR A 322 15.29 -14.56 19.18
C THR A 322 15.33 -15.85 18.36
N GLN A 323 15.64 -17.00 18.96
CA GLN A 323 15.55 -18.30 18.28
C GLN A 323 14.16 -18.54 17.67
N ASN A 324 13.09 -18.26 18.43
CA ASN A 324 11.72 -18.42 17.94
C ASN A 324 11.39 -17.44 16.80
N VAL A 325 11.87 -16.20 16.89
CA VAL A 325 11.70 -15.20 15.82
C VAL A 325 12.36 -15.68 14.53
N ILE A 326 13.60 -16.20 14.59
CA ILE A 326 14.32 -16.72 13.42
C ILE A 326 13.60 -17.94 12.84
N LYS A 327 13.19 -18.90 13.68
CA LYS A 327 12.42 -20.08 13.22
C LYS A 327 11.11 -19.71 12.55
N ASN A 328 10.39 -18.73 13.10
CA ASN A 328 9.16 -18.22 12.51
C ASN A 328 9.44 -17.50 11.19
N ALA A 329 10.49 -16.68 11.11
CA ALA A 329 10.89 -16.00 9.89
C ALA A 329 11.17 -17.00 8.76
N LEU A 330 11.96 -18.05 9.01
CA LEU A 330 12.23 -19.12 8.03
C LEU A 330 10.94 -19.79 7.55
N LYS A 331 10.04 -20.10 8.48
CA LYS A 331 8.74 -20.70 8.17
C LYS A 331 7.87 -19.77 7.31
N GLU A 332 7.79 -18.48 7.65
CA GLU A 332 6.94 -17.53 6.93
C GLU A 332 7.52 -17.09 5.59
N LEU A 333 8.86 -16.98 5.49
CA LEU A 333 9.60 -16.77 4.25
C LEU A 333 9.67 -18.02 3.36
N ASN A 334 9.22 -19.17 3.87
CA ASN A 334 9.27 -20.47 3.21
C ASN A 334 10.67 -20.84 2.67
N THR A 335 11.69 -20.69 3.52
CA THR A 335 13.09 -21.00 3.20
C THR A 335 13.75 -21.73 4.38
N THR A 336 14.77 -22.54 4.10
CA THR A 336 15.53 -23.26 5.13
C THR A 336 16.69 -22.45 5.70
N TYR A 337 17.13 -21.41 5.00
CA TYR A 337 18.21 -20.52 5.43
C TYR A 337 17.98 -19.06 5.00
N LEU A 338 18.63 -18.15 5.72
CA LEU A 338 18.78 -16.73 5.43
C LEU A 338 20.23 -16.43 5.08
N ASP A 339 20.48 -15.53 4.12
CA ASP A 339 21.84 -15.19 3.73
C ASP A 339 22.49 -14.28 4.77
N PHE A 340 21.69 -13.44 5.42
CA PHE A 340 22.15 -12.58 6.49
C PHE A 340 21.07 -12.33 7.54
N VAL A 341 21.42 -12.51 8.82
CA VAL A 341 20.53 -12.19 9.95
C VAL A 341 21.19 -11.17 10.85
N SER A 342 20.48 -10.09 11.20
CA SER A 342 21.05 -9.04 12.05
C SER A 342 20.13 -8.58 13.17
N ILE A 343 20.74 -7.94 14.16
CA ILE A 343 20.01 -7.10 15.11
C ILE A 343 19.55 -5.84 14.36
N HIS A 344 18.27 -5.46 14.47
CA HIS A 344 17.74 -4.30 13.74
C HIS A 344 18.22 -2.96 14.33
N TRP A 345 18.35 -2.88 15.66
CA TRP A 345 18.77 -1.66 16.36
C TRP A 345 19.53 -1.98 17.65
N PRO A 346 20.51 -1.17 18.06
CA PRO A 346 21.15 -1.34 19.37
C PRO A 346 20.16 -0.96 20.47
N LEU A 347 19.76 -1.93 21.31
CA LEU A 347 19.02 -1.69 22.56
C LEU A 347 19.66 -2.50 23.70
N LYS A 348 18.93 -2.69 24.80
CA LYS A 348 19.35 -3.62 25.87
C LYS A 348 19.41 -5.06 25.34
N ASN A 349 20.26 -5.88 25.95
CA ASN A 349 20.41 -7.33 25.68
C ASN A 349 20.98 -7.69 24.29
N ASN A 350 21.73 -6.81 23.63
CA ASN A 350 22.35 -7.08 22.33
C ASN A 350 23.18 -8.38 22.34
N THR A 351 23.95 -8.64 23.41
CA THR A 351 24.74 -9.88 23.54
C THR A 351 23.90 -11.15 23.46
N ASP A 352 22.78 -11.22 24.19
CA ASP A 352 21.92 -12.42 24.17
C ASP A 352 21.21 -12.61 22.84
N ILE A 353 20.81 -11.51 22.20
CA ILE A 353 20.25 -11.55 20.85
C ILE A 353 21.32 -12.06 19.90
N TYR A 354 22.53 -11.49 19.92
CA TYR A 354 23.60 -11.86 19.01
C TYR A 354 24.07 -13.31 19.21
N ARG A 355 24.13 -13.81 20.44
CA ARG A 355 24.37 -15.24 20.70
C ARG A 355 23.32 -16.14 20.05
N ALA A 356 22.06 -15.70 19.97
CA ALA A 356 21.05 -16.44 19.21
C ALA A 356 21.24 -16.33 17.69
N LEU A 357 21.87 -15.26 17.19
CA LEU A 357 22.30 -15.18 15.80
C LEU A 357 23.48 -16.15 15.54
N GLU A 358 24.43 -16.26 16.46
CA GLU A 358 25.52 -17.25 16.40
C GLU A 358 24.98 -18.68 16.39
N TRP A 359 24.00 -18.97 17.25
CA TRP A 359 23.27 -20.23 17.20
C TRP A 359 22.64 -20.47 15.82
N ALA A 360 21.97 -19.48 15.24
CA ALA A 360 21.38 -19.62 13.90
C ALA A 360 22.45 -19.84 12.82
N TYR A 361 23.63 -19.24 12.96
CA TYR A 361 24.78 -19.48 12.08
C TYR A 361 25.28 -20.93 12.21
N ASP A 362 25.49 -21.41 13.44
CA ASP A 362 25.99 -22.76 13.70
C ASP A 362 25.01 -23.86 13.22
N GLU A 363 23.71 -23.60 13.28
CA GLU A 363 22.66 -24.50 12.77
C GLU A 363 22.47 -24.42 11.24
N GLY A 364 23.22 -23.57 10.54
CA GLY A 364 23.08 -23.35 9.10
C GLY A 364 21.80 -22.60 8.70
N MET A 365 21.06 -22.03 9.66
CA MET A 365 19.88 -21.20 9.44
C MET A 365 20.23 -19.79 8.93
N ALA A 366 21.45 -19.32 9.20
CA ALA A 366 21.99 -18.05 8.71
C ALA A 366 23.38 -18.29 8.09
N ARG A 367 23.65 -17.76 6.90
CA ARG A 367 24.98 -17.85 6.27
C ARG A 367 25.95 -16.78 6.76
N ALA A 368 25.43 -15.64 7.17
CA ALA A 368 26.18 -14.55 7.79
C ALA A 368 25.32 -13.88 8.86
N ILE A 369 25.97 -13.23 9.82
CA ILE A 369 25.29 -12.52 10.90
C ILE A 369 25.91 -11.16 11.17
N GLY A 370 25.12 -10.22 11.67
CA GLY A 370 25.63 -8.89 11.94
C GLY A 370 24.66 -7.96 12.64
N VAL A 371 24.78 -6.68 12.36
CA VAL A 371 24.10 -5.61 13.11
C VAL A 371 23.53 -4.56 12.18
N SER A 372 22.67 -3.69 12.72
CA SER A 372 22.13 -2.54 12.00
C SER A 372 21.97 -1.37 12.97
N ASN A 373 22.41 -0.19 12.53
CA ASN A 373 22.39 1.07 13.27
C ASN A 373 23.31 1.10 14.49
N PHE A 374 24.35 0.25 14.53
CA PHE A 374 25.33 0.25 15.62
C PHE A 374 26.46 1.25 15.33
N LYS A 375 26.92 1.93 16.38
CA LYS A 375 28.14 2.75 16.38
C LYS A 375 29.38 1.88 16.58
N PRO A 376 30.59 2.34 16.20
CA PRO A 376 31.85 1.64 16.43
C PRO A 376 32.02 1.10 17.86
N SER A 377 31.75 1.94 18.87
CA SER A 377 31.86 1.55 20.29
C SER A 377 30.91 0.41 20.69
N GLU A 378 29.70 0.39 20.14
CA GLU A 378 28.69 -0.64 20.44
C GLU A 378 29.04 -1.97 19.78
N ILE A 379 29.62 -1.95 18.57
CA ILE A 379 30.12 -3.15 17.91
C ILE A 379 31.32 -3.70 18.68
N GLN A 380 32.25 -2.83 19.09
CA GLN A 380 33.41 -3.23 19.87
C GLN A 380 33.00 -3.87 21.20
N GLU A 381 32.06 -3.28 21.93
CA GLU A 381 31.51 -3.86 23.17
C GLU A 381 30.86 -5.24 22.90
N LEU A 382 30.03 -5.35 21.86
CA LEU A 382 29.39 -6.61 21.49
C LEU A 382 30.42 -7.72 21.22
N MET A 383 31.50 -7.40 20.51
CA MET A 383 32.58 -8.33 20.18
C MET A 383 33.37 -8.82 21.40
N THR A 384 33.30 -8.14 22.55
CA THR A 384 33.93 -8.65 23.79
C THR A 384 33.17 -9.82 24.42
N THR A 385 31.90 -10.03 24.05
CA THR A 385 31.02 -11.03 24.67
C THR A 385 30.47 -12.08 23.70
N THR A 386 30.88 -12.00 22.43
CA THR A 386 30.43 -12.83 21.31
C THR A 386 31.64 -13.42 20.56
N ARG A 387 31.43 -14.53 19.87
CA ARG A 387 32.44 -15.31 19.15
C ARG A 387 32.59 -14.89 17.68
N ILE A 388 31.49 -14.60 16.99
CA ILE A 388 31.48 -14.32 15.54
C ILE A 388 31.41 -12.82 15.30
N LYS A 389 32.45 -12.26 14.68
CA LYS A 389 32.49 -10.85 14.27
C LYS A 389 31.31 -10.52 13.33
N PRO A 390 30.57 -9.42 13.54
CA PRO A 390 29.54 -8.96 12.61
C PRO A 390 30.07 -8.83 11.17
N SER A 391 29.37 -9.41 10.21
CA SER A 391 29.78 -9.37 8.80
C SER A 391 29.35 -8.07 8.11
N ILE A 392 28.18 -7.53 8.48
CA ILE A 392 27.62 -6.29 7.92
C ILE A 392 27.05 -5.43 9.04
N ASN A 393 27.27 -4.12 8.96
CA ASN A 393 26.51 -3.10 9.69
C ASN A 393 25.63 -2.29 8.73
N HIS A 394 24.32 -2.46 8.82
CA HIS A 394 23.37 -1.67 8.03
C HIS A 394 23.07 -0.33 8.72
N ILE A 395 23.46 0.79 8.12
CA ILE A 395 23.28 2.15 8.66
C ILE A 395 22.62 3.08 7.63
N ARG A 396 22.03 4.19 8.09
CA ARG A 396 21.42 5.17 7.19
C ARG A 396 22.51 5.95 6.45
N ILE A 397 22.54 5.92 5.13
CA ILE A 397 23.53 6.71 4.37
C ILE A 397 22.82 7.37 3.20
N HIS A 398 23.11 8.64 2.98
CA HIS A 398 22.74 9.39 1.77
C HIS A 398 23.62 10.66 1.72
N PRO A 399 23.65 11.39 0.60
CA PRO A 399 24.25 12.72 0.58
C PRO A 399 23.69 13.61 1.69
N GLY A 400 24.56 14.27 2.45
CA GLY A 400 24.23 14.99 3.67
C GLY A 400 24.07 14.10 4.92
N LEU A 401 24.37 12.81 4.87
CA LEU A 401 24.50 11.93 6.03
C LEU A 401 25.52 10.83 5.72
N ASN A 402 26.80 11.19 5.71
CA ASN A 402 27.87 10.32 5.20
C ASN A 402 28.27 9.21 6.17
N GLN A 403 28.23 9.53 7.47
CA GLN A 403 28.65 8.68 8.60
C GLN A 403 30.08 8.13 8.51
N ASP A 404 31.05 8.96 8.07
CA ASP A 404 32.40 8.52 7.72
C ASP A 404 33.13 7.80 8.87
N GLU A 405 33.04 8.29 10.10
CA GLU A 405 33.63 7.60 11.27
C GLU A 405 33.14 6.15 11.39
N THR A 406 31.84 5.92 11.21
CA THR A 406 31.28 4.57 11.30
C THR A 406 31.62 3.73 10.08
N VAL A 407 31.63 4.34 8.89
CA VAL A 407 31.98 3.67 7.64
C VAL A 407 33.44 3.20 7.66
N ASP A 408 34.37 4.12 7.90
CA ASP A 408 35.81 3.85 7.90
C ASP A 408 36.18 2.83 8.95
N TRP A 409 35.60 2.95 10.16
CA TRP A 409 35.83 1.99 11.22
C TRP A 409 35.31 0.59 10.87
N CYS A 410 34.10 0.47 10.29
CA CYS A 410 33.57 -0.83 9.89
C CYS A 410 34.44 -1.46 8.79
N LEU A 411 34.75 -0.71 7.72
CA LEU A 411 35.56 -1.21 6.61
C LEU A 411 36.97 -1.59 7.08
N GLY A 412 37.62 -0.77 7.91
CA GLY A 412 38.94 -1.06 8.50
C GLY A 412 38.96 -2.29 9.39
N ASN A 413 37.82 -2.69 9.96
CA ASN A 413 37.66 -3.92 10.75
C ASN A 413 37.14 -5.11 9.92
N GLY A 414 37.04 -4.97 8.59
CA GLY A 414 36.52 -6.00 7.70
C GLY A 414 35.03 -6.32 7.97
N ILE A 415 34.24 -5.29 8.28
CA ILE A 415 32.79 -5.32 8.42
C ILE A 415 32.22 -4.51 7.25
N ALA A 416 31.45 -5.15 6.37
CA ALA A 416 30.83 -4.43 5.26
C ALA A 416 29.77 -3.44 5.77
N VAL A 417 29.53 -2.38 5.00
CA VAL A 417 28.54 -1.36 5.35
C VAL A 417 27.43 -1.35 4.31
N GLY A 418 26.19 -1.43 4.78
CA GLY A 418 25.01 -1.32 3.94
C GLY A 418 24.19 -0.07 4.24
N GLY A 419 24.07 0.81 3.25
CA GLY A 419 23.31 2.05 3.29
C GLY A 419 21.82 1.81 3.06
N TRP A 420 21.00 1.99 4.10
CA TRP A 420 19.54 2.08 3.95
C TRP A 420 19.09 3.53 3.77
N SER A 421 17.96 3.72 3.08
CA SER A 421 17.46 5.03 2.62
C SER A 421 18.50 5.83 1.82
N PRO A 422 19.10 5.25 0.76
CA PRO A 422 20.19 5.86 -0.01
C PRO A 422 19.81 7.17 -0.72
N LEU A 423 18.52 7.43 -0.87
CA LEU A 423 17.97 8.63 -1.49
C LEU A 423 17.51 9.70 -0.46
N GLY A 424 17.68 9.43 0.84
CA GLY A 424 17.24 10.30 1.94
C GLY A 424 15.77 10.73 1.84
N THR A 425 15.48 12.02 2.05
CA THR A 425 14.14 12.60 1.77
C THR A 425 13.94 12.77 0.27
N GLY A 426 12.70 12.64 -0.22
CA GLY A 426 12.38 12.87 -1.64
C GLY A 426 12.67 14.29 -2.16
N SER A 427 13.12 15.22 -1.31
CA SER A 427 13.63 16.53 -1.70
C SER A 427 15.08 16.49 -2.19
N LEU A 428 15.92 15.58 -1.68
CA LEU A 428 17.34 15.49 -2.07
C LEU A 428 17.52 15.20 -3.55
N VAL A 429 16.64 14.41 -4.16
CA VAL A 429 16.70 14.12 -5.61
C VAL A 429 16.43 15.37 -6.47
N LYS A 430 16.07 16.51 -5.87
CA LYS A 430 15.90 17.81 -6.53
C LYS A 430 17.02 18.80 -6.20
N ASP A 431 18.02 18.39 -5.41
CA ASP A 431 19.14 19.27 -5.07
C ASP A 431 19.89 19.70 -6.35
N PRO A 432 20.14 21.01 -6.56
CA PRO A 432 20.78 21.50 -7.77
C PRO A 432 22.17 20.90 -8.04
N THR A 433 22.91 20.55 -6.98
CA THR A 433 24.23 19.90 -7.10
C THR A 433 24.06 18.50 -7.68
N LEU A 434 23.15 17.70 -7.11
CA LEU A 434 22.90 16.33 -7.56
C LEU A 434 22.28 16.28 -8.96
N VAL A 435 21.38 17.22 -9.28
CA VAL A 435 20.80 17.37 -10.62
C VAL A 435 21.87 17.76 -11.63
N GLY A 436 22.68 18.78 -11.33
CA GLY A 436 23.75 19.25 -12.23
C GLY A 436 24.84 18.20 -12.45
N ILE A 437 25.15 17.37 -11.45
CA ILE A 437 26.00 16.18 -11.64
C ILE A 437 25.30 15.19 -12.57
N GLY A 438 24.03 14.87 -12.32
CA GLY A 438 23.25 13.94 -13.14
C GLY A 438 23.21 14.31 -14.62
N GLU A 439 22.99 15.59 -14.93
CA GLU A 439 22.99 16.12 -16.29
C GLU A 439 24.30 15.84 -17.05
N ARG A 440 25.46 15.94 -16.37
CA ARG A 440 26.77 15.64 -16.99
C ARG A 440 26.89 14.19 -17.45
N TYR A 441 26.21 13.26 -16.78
CA TYR A 441 26.25 11.83 -17.08
C TYR A 441 25.01 11.33 -17.82
N ASN A 442 24.05 12.22 -18.14
CA ASN A 442 22.71 11.85 -18.61
C ASN A 442 22.02 10.84 -17.67
N LYS A 443 22.10 11.12 -16.36
CA LYS A 443 21.55 10.31 -15.27
C LYS A 443 20.67 11.14 -14.36
N SER A 444 19.73 10.49 -13.68
CA SER A 444 18.94 11.15 -12.64
C SER A 444 19.79 11.42 -11.40
N ALA A 445 19.38 12.41 -10.60
CA ALA A 445 19.98 12.65 -9.28
C ALA A 445 19.96 11.38 -8.41
N ALA A 446 18.89 10.58 -8.47
CA ALA A 446 18.81 9.32 -7.73
C ALA A 446 19.90 8.31 -8.15
N GLN A 447 20.18 8.20 -9.45
CA GLN A 447 21.26 7.35 -9.95
C GLN A 447 22.64 7.84 -9.47
N VAL A 448 22.86 9.16 -9.46
CA VAL A 448 24.08 9.77 -8.91
C VAL A 448 24.26 9.44 -7.44
N MET A 449 23.21 9.56 -6.63
CA MET A 449 23.25 9.25 -5.19
C MET A 449 23.57 7.78 -4.90
N ILE A 450 23.01 6.87 -5.70
CA ILE A 450 23.27 5.43 -5.61
C ILE A 450 24.71 5.13 -6.05
N ARG A 451 25.12 5.67 -7.21
CA ARG A 451 26.47 5.46 -7.74
C ARG A 451 27.56 5.97 -6.80
N TRP A 452 27.34 7.12 -6.18
CA TRP A 452 28.24 7.69 -5.17
C TRP A 452 28.48 6.74 -3.99
N GLN A 453 27.43 6.09 -3.48
CA GLN A 453 27.57 5.10 -2.40
C GLN A 453 28.29 3.84 -2.87
N ILE A 454 27.98 3.34 -4.08
CA ILE A 454 28.66 2.17 -4.65
C ILE A 454 30.16 2.45 -4.83
N GLN A 455 30.55 3.63 -5.31
CA GLN A 455 31.96 4.01 -5.48
C GLN A 455 32.70 4.17 -4.15
N ARG A 456 31.99 4.41 -3.04
CA ARG A 456 32.55 4.34 -1.67
C ARG A 456 32.72 2.91 -1.14
N GLY A 457 32.40 1.89 -1.95
CA GLY A 457 32.47 0.48 -1.55
C GLY A 457 31.30 0.04 -0.66
N LEU A 458 30.18 0.76 -0.68
CA LEU A 458 29.02 0.49 0.17
C LEU A 458 27.99 -0.39 -0.55
N ILE A 459 27.31 -1.24 0.22
CA ILE A 459 26.10 -1.94 -0.23
C ILE A 459 24.95 -0.93 -0.20
N VAL A 460 24.14 -0.86 -1.25
CA VAL A 460 23.09 0.16 -1.38
C VAL A 460 21.72 -0.50 -1.53
N ILE A 461 20.74 -0.08 -0.74
CA ILE A 461 19.40 -0.70 -0.69
C ILE A 461 18.32 0.34 -1.09
N PRO A 462 18.16 0.64 -2.40
CA PRO A 462 17.15 1.59 -2.86
C PRO A 462 15.75 0.93 -2.90
N LYS A 463 14.75 1.59 -2.31
CA LYS A 463 13.35 1.11 -2.31
C LYS A 463 12.53 1.78 -3.41
N SER A 464 11.75 1.01 -4.16
CA SER A 464 10.71 1.51 -5.06
C SER A 464 9.65 0.44 -5.33
N THR A 465 8.40 0.86 -5.55
CA THR A 465 7.32 0.03 -6.11
C THR A 465 6.94 0.46 -7.53
N LYS A 466 7.59 1.50 -8.08
CA LYS A 466 7.38 1.98 -9.45
C LYS A 466 8.43 1.35 -10.35
N LEU A 467 8.00 0.63 -11.39
CA LEU A 467 8.86 -0.07 -12.35
C LEU A 467 9.94 0.84 -12.93
N GLN A 468 9.58 2.03 -13.43
CA GLN A 468 10.55 2.98 -14.00
C GLN A 468 11.69 3.30 -13.02
N ARG A 469 11.36 3.57 -11.75
CA ARG A 469 12.38 3.85 -10.72
C ARG A 469 13.20 2.62 -10.35
N ILE A 470 12.62 1.41 -10.41
CA ILE A 470 13.37 0.16 -10.20
C ILE A 470 14.43 0.01 -11.30
N VAL A 471 14.05 0.23 -12.56
CA VAL A 471 14.95 0.20 -13.71
C VAL A 471 16.04 1.28 -13.56
N GLU A 472 15.67 2.52 -13.26
CA GLU A 472 16.62 3.62 -13.05
C GLU A 472 17.61 3.32 -11.92
N ASN A 473 17.14 2.85 -10.76
CA ASN A 473 17.98 2.52 -9.61
C ASN A 473 18.99 1.41 -9.91
N PHE A 474 18.68 0.49 -10.84
CA PHE A 474 19.60 -0.57 -11.25
C PHE A 474 20.64 -0.09 -12.27
N ASN A 475 20.26 0.83 -13.16
CA ASN A 475 21.12 1.34 -14.24
C ASN A 475 22.12 2.39 -13.73
N VAL A 476 22.97 1.96 -12.79
CA VAL A 476 23.99 2.80 -12.13
C VAL A 476 25.41 2.26 -12.35
N PHE A 477 25.56 1.19 -13.13
CA PHE A 477 26.85 0.54 -13.37
C PHE A 477 27.52 0.98 -14.67
N ASP A 478 26.81 1.74 -15.52
CA ASP A 478 27.25 2.17 -16.84
C ASP A 478 27.89 3.58 -16.87
N PHE A 479 28.15 4.16 -15.70
CA PHE A 479 28.87 5.42 -15.56
C PHE A 479 29.71 5.44 -14.29
N GLU A 480 30.68 6.36 -14.23
CA GLU A 480 31.57 6.56 -13.08
C GLU A 480 31.63 8.05 -12.76
N LEU A 481 31.37 8.40 -11.50
CA LEU A 481 31.53 9.75 -10.98
C LEU A 481 33.01 10.07 -10.85
N ARG A 482 33.41 11.23 -11.37
CA ARG A 482 34.76 11.77 -11.18
C ARG A 482 35.02 12.10 -9.72
N GLU A 483 36.29 12.18 -9.34
CA GLU A 483 36.72 12.61 -8.01
C GLU A 483 36.11 13.95 -7.58
N GLU A 484 35.99 14.91 -8.50
CA GLU A 484 35.36 16.21 -8.25
C GLU A 484 33.87 16.08 -7.88
N ASP A 485 33.14 15.18 -8.53
CA ASP A 485 31.72 14.92 -8.25
C ASP A 485 31.56 14.15 -6.94
N MET A 486 32.41 13.13 -6.72
CA MET A 486 32.44 12.37 -5.48
C MET A 486 32.66 13.28 -4.27
N LYS A 487 33.61 14.21 -4.39
CA LYS A 487 33.91 15.23 -3.38
C LYS A 487 32.76 16.21 -3.20
N ALA A 488 32.18 16.72 -4.29
CA ALA A 488 31.05 17.66 -4.21
C ALA A 488 29.84 17.07 -3.47
N ILE A 489 29.53 15.79 -3.71
CA ILE A 489 28.45 15.08 -3.00
C ILE A 489 28.81 14.85 -1.53
N HIS A 490 30.06 14.49 -1.26
CA HIS A 490 30.55 14.22 0.08
C HIS A 490 30.53 15.48 0.97
N ASP A 491 30.86 16.64 0.41
CA ASP A 491 30.91 17.94 1.11
C ASP A 491 29.53 18.60 1.28
N MET A 492 28.45 17.96 0.83
CA MET A 492 27.10 18.49 0.99
C MET A 492 26.77 18.75 2.48
N PRO A 493 26.03 19.82 2.81
CA PRO A 493 25.63 20.13 4.18
C PRO A 493 24.97 18.93 4.87
N GLN A 494 25.43 18.61 6.08
CA GLN A 494 24.90 17.48 6.83
C GLN A 494 23.47 17.79 7.31
N ILE A 495 22.53 16.93 6.94
CA ILE A 495 21.12 17.00 7.30
C ILE A 495 20.94 16.23 8.61
N THR A 496 20.63 16.95 9.68
CA THR A 496 20.46 16.32 10.99
C THR A 496 19.14 15.55 11.09
N LEU A 497 19.07 14.57 12.00
CA LEU A 497 17.92 13.70 12.21
C LEU A 497 16.59 14.42 12.54
N ILE A 498 16.62 15.72 12.84
CA ILE A 498 15.45 16.52 13.23
C ILE A 498 14.50 16.75 12.03
N ASP A 499 15.00 16.72 10.79
CA ASP A 499 14.21 17.07 9.59
C ASP A 499 13.38 15.90 9.00
N PHE A 500 13.26 14.77 9.69
CA PHE A 500 12.59 13.56 9.15
C PHE A 500 11.30 13.18 9.88
N TRP A 501 11.04 13.75 11.06
CA TRP A 501 9.79 13.57 11.82
C TRP A 501 9.00 14.89 11.97
N GLY A 502 9.42 15.92 11.24
CA GLY A 502 8.72 17.21 11.14
C GLY A 502 7.61 17.18 10.10
#